data_AF-A0A949FT19-F1
#
_entry.id   AF-A0A949FT19-F1
#
_cell.length_a   1.000
_cell.length_b   1.000
_cell.length_c   1.000
_cell.angle_alpha   90.00
_cell.angle_beta   90.00
_cell.angle_gamma   90.00
#
_symmetry.space_group_name_H-M   'P 1'
#
loop_
_entity.id
_entity.type
_entity.pdbx_description
1 polymer ?
#
loop_
_entity_poly.entity_id
_entity_poly.type
_entity_poly.pdbx_seq_one_letter_code
_entity_poly.pdbx_strand_id
1 'polypeptide(L)'
;RVLAQRPNWTQMRPDYVRMVEYGYRWLGAHLREGSGREAFYIFVGDHQPAASVTGEGASWDVPVYLVSRQERLLQRFVRLGYQPGVHPRRDALGGLHDLTDHLLQAFSAQGPGARATRLAQHSP
;
A
#
# COMPACT_ATOMS: atom_id res chain seq x y z
N ARG A 1 -12.22 -14.69 -24.64
CA ARG A 1 -10.85 -14.80 -25.21
C ARG A 1 -10.36 -13.38 -25.50
N VAL A 2 -9.58 -12.78 -24.61
CA VAL A 2 -8.95 -11.47 -24.91
C VAL A 2 -7.68 -11.78 -25.68
N LEU A 3 -7.64 -11.43 -26.98
CA LEU A 3 -6.39 -11.41 -27.72
C LEU A 3 -5.51 -10.34 -27.05
N ALA A 4 -4.28 -10.70 -26.68
CA ALA A 4 -3.31 -9.74 -26.16
C ALA A 4 -3.15 -8.63 -27.21
N GLN A 5 -3.69 -7.44 -26.92
CA GLN A 5 -3.49 -6.28 -27.75
C GLN A 5 -2.00 -5.94 -27.74
N ARG A 6 -1.45 -5.57 -28.89
CA ARG A 6 -0.05 -5.13 -28.94
C ARG A 6 0.08 -3.84 -28.13
N PRO A 7 0.99 -3.77 -27.14
CA PRO A 7 1.17 -2.56 -26.34
C PRO A 7 1.58 -1.39 -27.23
N ASN A 8 1.01 -0.22 -26.97
CA ASN A 8 1.44 1.00 -27.63
C ASN A 8 2.62 1.61 -26.84
N TRP A 9 3.83 1.33 -27.31
CA TRP A 9 5.07 1.77 -26.66
C TRP A 9 5.27 3.29 -26.61
N THR A 10 4.59 4.05 -27.48
CA THR A 10 4.67 5.53 -27.50
C THR A 10 3.52 6.19 -26.73
N GLN A 11 2.46 5.44 -26.39
CA GLN A 11 1.33 5.90 -25.58
C GLN A 11 0.95 4.84 -24.53
N MET A 12 1.83 4.65 -23.55
CA MET A 12 1.68 3.57 -22.55
C MET A 12 0.65 3.88 -21.46
N ARG A 13 0.31 5.17 -21.22
CA ARG A 13 -0.58 5.58 -20.12
C ARG A 13 -1.95 4.89 -20.15
N PRO A 14 -2.69 4.79 -21.28
CA PRO A 14 -3.98 4.09 -21.31
C PRO A 14 -3.88 2.58 -21.02
N ASP A 15 -2.86 1.91 -21.56
CA ASP A 15 -2.60 0.49 -21.29
C ASP A 15 -2.26 0.25 -19.81
N TYR A 16 -1.43 1.12 -19.24
CA TYR A 16 -1.07 1.08 -17.82
C TYR A 16 -2.28 1.26 -16.91
N VAL A 17 -3.15 2.24 -17.20
CA VAL A 17 -4.39 2.46 -16.43
C VAL A 17 -5.29 1.23 -16.49
N ARG A 18 -5.45 0.60 -17.66
CA ARG A 18 -6.23 -0.65 -17.79
C ARG A 18 -5.64 -1.81 -16.98
N MET A 19 -4.31 -1.94 -16.97
CA MET A 19 -3.62 -2.95 -16.17
C MET A 19 -3.88 -2.74 -14.67
N VAL A 20 -3.75 -1.50 -14.19
CA VAL A 20 -4.02 -1.14 -12.79
C VAL A 20 -5.48 -1.39 -12.42
N GLU A 21 -6.42 -1.00 -13.30
CA GLU A 21 -7.85 -1.25 -13.10
C GLU A 21 -8.16 -2.75 -13.00
N TYR A 22 -7.58 -3.56 -13.89
CA TYR A 22 -7.71 -5.00 -13.83
C TYR A 22 -7.18 -5.58 -12.50
N GLY A 23 -5.99 -5.13 -12.06
CA GLY A 23 -5.40 -5.52 -10.78
C GLY A 23 -6.32 -5.22 -9.59
N TYR A 24 -6.88 -4.01 -9.53
CA TYR A 24 -7.83 -3.65 -8.46
C TYR A 24 -9.15 -4.42 -8.53
N ARG A 25 -9.66 -4.71 -9.74
CA ARG A 25 -10.86 -5.54 -9.90
C ARG A 25 -10.65 -6.96 -9.41
N TRP A 26 -9.52 -7.57 -9.80
CA TRP A 26 -9.13 -8.90 -9.34
C TRP A 26 -8.95 -8.91 -7.82
N LEU A 27 -8.24 -7.91 -7.28
CA LEU A 27 -8.01 -7.82 -5.85
C LEU A 27 -9.32 -7.67 -5.06
N GLY A 28 -10.21 -6.80 -5.51
CA GLY A 28 -11.51 -6.62 -4.89
C GLY A 28 -12.36 -7.89 -4.94
N ALA A 29 -12.24 -8.70 -6.01
CA ALA A 29 -12.90 -9.99 -6.09
C ALA A 29 -12.31 -11.00 -5.09
N HIS A 30 -10.98 -11.07 -4.99
CA HIS A 30 -10.29 -11.94 -4.03
C HIS A 30 -10.65 -11.61 -2.57
N LEU A 31 -10.68 -10.32 -2.22
CA LEU A 31 -11.07 -9.87 -0.88
C LEU A 31 -12.55 -10.14 -0.54
N ARG A 32 -13.43 -10.16 -1.54
CA ARG A 32 -14.85 -10.51 -1.36
C ARG A 32 -15.08 -12.00 -1.15
N GLU A 33 -14.31 -12.85 -1.83
CA GLU A 33 -14.35 -14.31 -1.64
C GLU A 33 -13.92 -14.67 -0.20
N GLY A 34 -12.92 -13.96 0.33
CA GLY A 34 -12.43 -14.12 1.69
C GLY A 34 -11.58 -15.37 1.87
N SER A 35 -10.71 -15.37 2.87
CA SER A 35 -9.78 -16.48 3.14
C SER A 35 -10.35 -17.55 4.09
N GLY A 36 -11.58 -17.38 4.57
CA GLY A 36 -12.17 -18.20 5.65
C GLY A 36 -11.46 -18.06 7.01
N ARG A 37 -10.44 -17.22 7.12
CA ARG A 37 -9.63 -16.98 8.32
C ARG A 37 -9.50 -15.49 8.58
N GLU A 38 -9.14 -15.12 9.81
CA GLU A 38 -8.69 -13.77 10.09
C GLU A 38 -7.43 -13.47 9.28
N ALA A 39 -7.44 -12.36 8.54
CA ALA A 39 -6.36 -11.96 7.65
C ALA A 39 -6.06 -10.47 7.76
N PHE A 40 -4.79 -10.15 7.57
CA PHE A 40 -4.27 -8.80 7.42
C PHE A 40 -3.52 -8.77 6.09
N TYR A 41 -3.96 -7.91 5.18
CA TYR A 41 -3.37 -7.77 3.86
C TYR A 41 -2.59 -6.46 3.79
N ILE A 42 -1.45 -6.52 3.11
CA ILE A 42 -0.63 -5.36 2.80
C ILE A 42 -0.48 -5.33 1.28
N PHE A 43 -0.90 -4.23 0.67
CA PHE A 43 -0.67 -3.96 -0.74
C PHE A 43 0.36 -2.86 -0.86
N VAL A 44 1.44 -3.13 -1.58
CA VAL A 44 2.62 -2.26 -1.67
C VAL A 44 2.95 -2.06 -3.14
N GLY A 45 3.06 -0.80 -3.57
CA GLY A 45 3.81 -0.49 -4.79
C GLY A 45 5.30 -0.62 -4.52
N ASP A 46 6.03 -1.34 -5.34
CA ASP A 46 7.48 -1.51 -5.24
C ASP A 46 8.24 -0.36 -5.89
N HIS A 47 7.75 0.12 -7.03
CA HIS A 47 8.28 1.30 -7.72
C HIS A 47 7.21 2.02 -8.55
N GLN A 48 7.44 3.30 -8.85
CA GLN A 48 6.58 4.05 -9.78
C GLN A 48 6.74 3.58 -11.24
N PRO A 49 5.74 3.80 -12.10
CA PRO A 49 5.85 3.49 -13.52
C PRO A 49 6.95 4.29 -14.21
N ALA A 50 7.40 3.80 -15.37
CA ALA A 50 8.33 4.53 -16.23
C ALA A 50 7.81 5.94 -16.58
N ALA A 51 8.73 6.87 -16.84
CA ALA A 51 8.40 8.26 -17.18
C ALA A 51 7.49 8.40 -18.41
N SER A 52 7.48 7.42 -19.32
CA SER A 52 6.53 7.34 -20.44
C SER A 52 5.06 7.23 -20.00
N VAL A 53 4.80 6.86 -18.76
CA VAL A 53 3.47 6.74 -18.14
C VAL A 53 3.20 7.90 -17.17
N THR A 54 4.16 8.22 -16.29
CA THR A 54 3.97 9.20 -15.21
C THR A 54 4.27 10.63 -15.65
N GLY A 55 5.13 10.81 -16.66
CA GLY A 55 5.70 12.10 -17.04
C GLY A 55 7.02 12.37 -16.31
N GLU A 56 7.75 13.37 -16.78
CA GLU A 56 8.99 13.82 -16.15
C GLU A 56 8.71 14.50 -14.80
N GLY A 57 9.60 14.29 -13.82
CA GLY A 57 9.48 14.90 -12.49
C GLY A 57 8.37 14.32 -11.61
N ALA A 58 7.78 13.18 -11.98
CA ALA A 58 6.81 12.49 -11.13
C ALA A 58 7.44 12.05 -9.81
N SER A 59 6.64 12.07 -8.74
CA SER A 59 7.09 11.59 -7.43
C SER A 59 7.50 10.12 -7.48
N TRP A 60 8.45 9.76 -6.61
CA TRP A 60 8.88 8.38 -6.34
C TRP A 60 7.98 7.70 -5.29
N ASP A 61 6.98 8.40 -4.79
CA ASP A 61 6.05 7.85 -3.81
C ASP A 61 5.25 6.68 -4.40
N VAL A 62 5.15 5.62 -3.61
CA VAL A 62 4.38 4.42 -3.92
C VAL A 62 3.28 4.23 -2.87
N PRO A 63 2.08 3.77 -3.26
CA PRO A 63 1.01 3.58 -2.31
C PRO A 63 1.24 2.34 -1.44
N VAL A 64 0.88 2.44 -0.16
CA VAL A 64 0.75 1.30 0.76
C VAL A 64 -0.68 1.27 1.30
N TYR A 65 -1.38 0.16 1.10
CA TYR A 65 -2.71 -0.07 1.66
C TYR A 65 -2.66 -1.20 2.68
N LEU A 66 -3.26 -0.95 3.85
CA LEU A 66 -3.41 -1.93 4.92
C LEU A 66 -4.89 -2.31 5.02
N VAL A 67 -5.21 -3.59 4.88
CA VAL A 67 -6.59 -4.07 4.82
C VAL A 67 -6.80 -5.18 5.84
N SER A 68 -7.79 -5.00 6.72
CA SER A 68 -8.16 -5.98 7.73
C SER A 68 -9.60 -5.81 8.18
N ARG A 69 -10.20 -6.86 8.75
CA ARG A 69 -11.48 -6.78 9.45
C ARG A 69 -11.32 -6.32 10.90
N GLN A 70 -10.10 -6.29 11.44
CA GLN A 70 -9.82 -5.87 12.81
C GLN A 70 -9.70 -4.35 12.91
N GLU A 71 -10.82 -3.66 13.12
CA GLU A 71 -10.84 -2.19 13.24
C GLU A 71 -9.87 -1.67 14.30
N ARG A 72 -9.79 -2.33 15.47
CA ARG A 72 -8.88 -1.94 16.55
C ARG A 72 -7.40 -1.97 16.15
N LEU A 73 -7.02 -2.87 15.23
CA LEU A 73 -5.67 -2.92 14.68
C LEU A 73 -5.45 -1.77 13.69
N LEU A 74 -6.39 -1.53 12.77
CA LEU A 74 -6.30 -0.43 11.82
C LEU A 74 -6.23 0.95 12.51
N GLN A 75 -6.95 1.14 13.62
CA GLN A 75 -6.87 2.37 14.41
C GLN A 75 -5.46 2.64 14.98
N ARG A 76 -4.60 1.62 15.11
CA ARG A 76 -3.20 1.82 15.52
C ARG A 76 -2.38 2.43 14.40
N PHE A 77 -2.60 1.97 13.17
CA PHE A 77 -1.97 2.57 11.99
C PHE A 77 -2.47 3.98 11.74
N VAL A 78 -3.75 4.28 11.99
CA VAL A 78 -4.25 5.66 11.91
C VAL A 78 -3.46 6.60 12.84
N ARG A 79 -3.10 6.15 14.04
CA ARG A 79 -2.24 6.92 14.96
C ARG A 79 -0.80 7.08 14.48
N LEU A 80 -0.34 6.24 13.55
CA LEU A 80 0.95 6.36 12.87
C LEU A 80 0.88 7.23 11.60
N GLY A 81 -0.29 7.84 11.30
CA GLY A 81 -0.47 8.75 10.17
C GLY A 81 -1.17 8.16 8.96
N TYR A 82 -1.45 6.85 8.95
CA TYR A 82 -2.24 6.22 7.88
C TYR A 82 -3.66 6.78 7.86
N GLN A 83 -4.27 6.83 6.67
CA GLN A 83 -5.60 7.41 6.49
C GLN A 83 -6.63 6.34 6.09
N PRO A 84 -7.85 6.39 6.65
CA PRO A 84 -8.94 5.53 6.19
C PRO A 84 -9.29 5.78 4.72
N GLY A 85 -9.66 4.73 4.01
CA GLY A 85 -10.12 4.78 2.62
C GLY A 85 -9.08 4.29 1.61
N VAL A 86 -9.40 4.49 0.32
CA VAL A 86 -8.63 3.95 -0.82
C VAL A 86 -7.96 5.04 -1.66
N HIS A 87 -8.08 6.29 -1.24
CA HIS A 87 -7.49 7.44 -1.93
C HIS A 87 -6.33 7.98 -1.10
N PRO A 88 -5.07 7.63 -1.44
CA PRO A 88 -3.91 8.11 -0.71
C PRO A 88 -3.78 9.62 -0.89
N ARG A 89 -3.48 10.34 0.20
CA ARG A 89 -2.96 11.71 0.12
C ARG A 89 -1.55 11.65 -0.46
N ARG A 90 -1.08 12.75 -1.06
CA ARG A 90 0.30 12.86 -1.57
C ARG A 90 1.33 13.19 -0.49
N ASP A 91 0.96 13.00 0.77
CA ASP A 91 1.83 13.24 1.92
C ASP A 91 2.47 11.89 2.29
N ALA A 92 3.77 11.71 1.99
CA ALA A 92 4.49 10.49 2.31
C ALA A 92 4.73 10.38 3.83
N LEU A 93 4.55 9.18 4.39
CA LEU A 93 4.82 8.91 5.81
C LEU A 93 6.30 8.59 6.09
N GLY A 94 7.08 8.33 5.05
CA GLY A 94 8.48 7.88 5.16
C GLY A 94 8.90 7.04 3.96
N GLY A 95 10.05 6.38 4.07
CA GLY A 95 10.50 5.40 3.09
C GLY A 95 9.80 4.05 3.27
N LEU A 96 9.85 3.20 2.23
CA LEU A 96 9.22 1.87 2.32
C LEU A 96 9.85 0.98 3.41
N HIS A 97 11.10 1.27 3.82
CA HIS A 97 11.77 0.57 4.92
C HIS A 97 11.11 0.82 6.29
N ASP A 98 10.48 1.99 6.49
CA ASP A 98 9.77 2.36 7.72
C ASP A 98 8.51 1.51 7.93
N LEU A 99 7.99 0.86 6.88
CA LEU A 99 6.82 -0.01 6.96
C LEU A 99 7.02 -1.14 7.97
N THR A 100 8.23 -1.69 8.09
CA THR A 100 8.53 -2.76 9.05
C THR A 100 8.32 -2.28 10.48
N ASP A 101 8.81 -1.08 10.81
CA ASP A 101 8.68 -0.50 12.14
C ASP A 101 7.22 -0.18 12.46
N HIS A 102 6.46 0.35 11.49
CA HIS A 102 5.03 0.58 11.64
C HIS A 102 4.27 -0.72 11.95
N LEU A 103 4.60 -1.82 11.24
CA LEU A 103 4.00 -3.13 11.49
C LEU A 103 4.33 -3.61 12.90
N LEU A 104 5.61 -3.62 13.29
CA LEU A 104 6.02 -4.05 14.63
C LEU A 104 5.31 -3.24 15.71
N GLN A 105 5.31 -1.92 15.61
CA GLN A 105 4.66 -1.05 16.61
C GLN A 105 3.15 -1.32 16.72
N ALA A 106 2.45 -1.50 15.60
CA ALA A 106 1.01 -1.75 15.60
C ALA A 106 0.66 -3.14 16.16
N PHE A 107 1.44 -4.17 15.85
CA PHE A 107 1.17 -5.54 16.29
C PHE A 107 1.65 -5.82 17.71
N SER A 108 2.79 -5.26 18.15
CA SER A 108 3.37 -5.48 19.49
C SER A 108 2.52 -4.91 20.62
N ALA A 109 1.63 -3.96 20.37
CA ALA A 109 0.71 -3.40 21.37
C ALA A 109 -0.36 -4.41 21.88
N GLN A 110 -0.25 -5.72 21.60
CA GLN A 110 -1.05 -6.79 22.22
C GLN A 110 -0.23 -7.83 23.01
N GLY A 111 1.11 -7.74 23.06
CA GLY A 111 1.94 -8.74 23.74
C GLY A 111 2.09 -8.48 25.25
N PRO A 112 2.14 -9.52 26.12
CA PRO A 112 2.46 -9.40 27.57
C PRO A 112 3.84 -8.80 27.91
N GLY A 113 4.57 -8.27 26.93
CA GLY A 113 5.92 -7.74 27.07
C GLY A 113 6.15 -6.42 26.33
N ALA A 114 5.10 -5.66 26.01
CA ALA A 114 5.21 -4.35 25.35
C ALA A 114 5.87 -3.31 26.29
N ARG A 115 7.18 -3.44 26.53
CA ARG A 115 8.03 -2.31 26.95
C ARG A 115 8.14 -1.38 25.75
N ALA A 116 7.82 -0.11 25.97
CA ALA A 116 7.96 0.95 24.99
C ALA A 116 9.41 1.00 24.50
N THR A 117 9.66 0.46 23.30
CA THR A 117 10.90 0.72 22.59
C THR A 117 10.87 2.18 22.17
N ARG A 118 11.60 3.03 22.91
CA ARG A 118 11.85 4.41 22.50
C ARG A 118 12.75 4.33 21.27
N LEU A 119 12.18 4.44 20.08
CA LEU A 119 12.95 4.60 18.86
C LEU A 119 13.68 5.93 18.96
N ALA A 120 15.01 5.86 18.86
CA ALA A 120 15.88 7.03 18.88
C ALA A 120 15.50 7.92 17.70
N GLN A 121 15.06 9.14 18.00
CA GLN A 121 14.85 10.18 17.01
C GLN A 121 16.21 10.47 16.34
N HIS A 122 16.37 10.02 15.09
CA HIS A 122 17.37 10.60 14.21
C HIS A 122 16.68 11.66 13.37
N SER A 123 17.21 12.87 13.45
CA SER A 123 16.91 14.01 12.59
C SER A 123 18.27 14.64 12.26
N PRO A 124 18.35 15.33 11.11
CA PRO A 124 18.90 14.86 9.84
C PRO A 124 20.43 14.76 9.78
#